data_AF-N6UHS9-F1
#
_entry.id   AF-N6UHS9-F1
#
_cell.length_a   1.000
_cell.length_b   1.000
_cell.length_c   1.000
_cell.angle_alpha   90.00
_cell.angle_beta   90.00
_cell.angle_gamma   90.00
#
_symmetry.space_group_name_H-M   'P 1'
#
loop_
_entity.id
_entity.type
_entity.pdbx_description
1 polymer ?
#
loop_
_entity_poly.entity_id
_entity_poly.type
_entity_poly.pdbx_seq_one_letter_code
_entity_poly.pdbx_strand_id
1 'polypeptide(L)'
;MRSFAACCILVAVLQVRGAPLTNDQKAKLDAYQQDCISESKVNQLLIEKSRKGIFSDDPAFKNFLFCFSKKAGFQDANGLIQKDVFERKVKIVVDDEALVSKLLEQCVAQKATPQETSYYLAKCLREVAPNMELFKVAPEVVYVSNEKSRQALLQHKECAAQDPLGQEAIEAARKQGVLFEDAKFKDYIFCFSKKSGIQRDDGSIDKDLFYKKFGEVIDKPAIVDQLGQKCLLEQDTPENTALFVSKCIHENSPVYLEIFPRDLPIPEEAAKEIIAHGRACIKETGIDREILEKSREGIFSEDPIYKEFTFCMGKQAGFINEAGDVLKDVLKEKSLKLFNDPALVQKLIDQCIVKKETPQETSYHAHVCLYKNSPGHLALTQFGAISQEKKEKKVQIIKECAEESGVSRSAVLSARKGDFQDEPLLKQYFFCINKKSQIQNEAGEYKTDVIRKGLTELFNAEEANRIIEKCARIQDSALNTAFQSFKCFYNEAPEITGVF
;
A
#
# COMPACT_ATOMS: atom_id res chain seq x y z
N MET A 1 6.83 -58.72 9.33
CA MET A 1 7.80 -58.08 8.42
C MET A 1 7.00 -57.54 7.25
N ARG A 2 6.85 -56.21 7.14
CA ARG A 2 7.58 -55.33 6.21
C ARG A 2 7.21 -55.67 4.74
N SER A 3 6.79 -54.79 3.85
CA SER A 3 6.67 -53.32 3.82
C SER A 3 6.33 -52.90 2.36
N PHE A 4 5.80 -51.69 2.20
CA PHE A 4 5.98 -50.75 1.06
C PHE A 4 5.28 -50.95 -0.32
N ALA A 5 4.32 -50.05 -0.63
CA ALA A 5 4.25 -49.21 -1.85
C ALA A 5 3.03 -48.24 -1.75
N ALA A 6 3.23 -46.99 -1.30
CA ALA A 6 3.33 -45.77 -2.14
C ALA A 6 1.95 -45.27 -2.64
N CYS A 7 1.26 -44.32 -2.00
CA CYS A 7 1.61 -42.92 -1.73
C CYS A 7 1.84 -42.09 -3.02
N CYS A 8 0.77 -41.84 -3.77
CA CYS A 8 0.69 -40.70 -4.69
C CYS A 8 -0.14 -39.61 -4.03
N ILE A 9 0.58 -38.78 -3.28
CA ILE A 9 0.16 -37.47 -2.81
C ILE A 9 -0.10 -36.60 -4.05
N LEU A 10 -1.36 -36.44 -4.44
CA LEU A 10 -1.80 -35.23 -5.13
C LEU A 10 -2.05 -34.18 -4.05
N VAL A 11 -1.03 -33.38 -3.74
CA VAL A 11 -1.24 -32.07 -3.10
C VAL A 11 -1.95 -31.22 -4.14
N ALA A 12 -3.27 -31.34 -4.21
CA ALA A 12 -4.10 -30.25 -4.69
C ALA A 12 -3.85 -29.11 -3.70
N VAL A 13 -3.04 -28.13 -4.11
CA VAL A 13 -2.93 -26.83 -3.44
C VAL A 13 -4.30 -26.17 -3.60
N LEU A 14 -5.25 -26.58 -2.75
CA LEU A 14 -6.50 -25.88 -2.54
C LEU A 14 -6.09 -24.53 -1.96
N GLN A 15 -6.04 -23.54 -2.85
CA GLN A 15 -6.01 -22.13 -2.47
C GLN A 15 -7.30 -21.87 -1.69
N VAL A 16 -7.25 -22.01 -0.37
CA VAL A 16 -8.35 -21.72 0.55
C VAL A 16 -8.66 -20.24 0.42
N ARG A 17 -9.61 -19.90 -0.44
CA ARG A 17 -10.24 -18.58 -0.48
C ARG A 17 -11.29 -18.56 0.61
N GLY A 18 -10.90 -18.14 1.81
CA GLY A 18 -11.87 -17.73 2.81
C GLY A 18 -12.59 -16.46 2.35
N ALA A 19 -13.84 -16.29 2.76
CA ALA A 19 -14.56 -15.04 2.53
C ALA A 19 -13.81 -13.86 3.20
N PRO A 20 -13.59 -12.74 2.49
CA PRO A 20 -12.94 -11.57 3.08
C PRO A 20 -13.82 -10.98 4.17
N LEU A 21 -13.21 -10.59 5.31
CA LEU A 21 -13.92 -9.88 6.37
C LEU A 21 -14.56 -8.60 5.82
N THR A 22 -15.80 -8.32 6.25
CA THR A 22 -16.48 -7.05 5.99
C THR A 22 -15.75 -5.89 6.68
N ASN A 23 -15.99 -4.66 6.21
CA ASN A 23 -15.36 -3.47 6.77
C ASN A 23 -15.68 -3.29 8.26
N ASP A 24 -16.93 -3.51 8.66
CA ASP A 24 -17.38 -3.42 10.05
C ASP A 24 -16.68 -4.45 10.95
N GLN A 25 -16.49 -5.67 10.45
CA GLN A 25 -15.77 -6.70 11.19
C GLN A 25 -14.29 -6.33 11.38
N LYS A 26 -13.65 -5.75 10.36
CA LYS A 26 -12.26 -5.28 10.45
C LYS A 26 -12.11 -4.14 11.46
N ALA A 27 -13.00 -3.14 11.40
CA ALA A 27 -12.99 -2.00 12.32
C ALA A 27 -13.16 -2.45 13.78
N LYS A 28 -14.04 -3.42 14.03
CA LYS A 28 -14.26 -3.96 15.38
C LYS A 28 -13.03 -4.68 15.93
N LEU A 29 -12.32 -5.44 15.10
CA LEU A 29 -11.08 -6.10 15.49
C LEU A 29 -9.95 -5.09 15.76
N ASP A 30 -9.86 -4.02 14.97
CA ASP A 30 -8.88 -2.95 15.20
C ASP A 30 -9.13 -2.23 16.53
N ALA A 31 -10.39 -1.91 16.85
CA ALA A 31 -10.74 -1.32 18.14
C ALA A 31 -10.35 -2.22 19.32
N TYR A 32 -10.61 -3.53 19.21
CA TYR A 32 -10.17 -4.49 20.24
C TYR A 32 -8.65 -4.50 20.41
N GLN A 33 -7.90 -4.42 19.30
CA GLN A 33 -6.45 -4.36 19.36
C GLN A 33 -5.98 -3.11 20.11
N GLN A 34 -6.50 -1.92 19.80
CA GLN A 34 -6.05 -0.68 20.44
C GLN A 34 -6.34 -0.66 21.94
N ASP A 35 -7.55 -1.06 22.32
CA ASP A 35 -7.93 -1.17 23.73
C ASP A 35 -6.98 -2.12 24.47
N CYS A 36 -6.68 -3.28 23.88
CA CYS A 36 -5.85 -4.28 24.51
C CYS A 36 -4.37 -3.92 24.54
N ILE A 37 -3.87 -3.12 23.60
CA ILE A 37 -2.52 -2.53 23.68
C ILE A 37 -2.45 -1.59 24.89
N SER A 38 -3.46 -0.74 25.06
CA SER A 38 -3.53 0.19 26.19
C SER A 38 -3.65 -0.53 27.54
N GLU A 39 -4.45 -1.60 27.62
CA GLU A 39 -4.66 -2.39 28.84
C GLU A 39 -3.41 -3.18 29.23
N SER A 40 -2.81 -3.90 28.28
CA SER A 40 -1.70 -4.80 28.58
C SER A 40 -0.33 -4.11 28.63
N LYS A 41 -0.22 -2.91 28.04
CA LYS A 41 1.05 -2.20 27.80
C LYS A 41 2.05 -3.03 26.98
N VAL A 42 1.54 -3.94 26.14
CA VAL A 42 2.37 -4.78 25.27
C VAL A 42 3.16 -3.93 24.28
N ASN A 43 4.40 -4.35 24.02
CA ASN A 43 5.15 -3.82 22.89
C ASN A 43 4.50 -4.26 21.58
N GLN A 44 4.04 -3.29 20.77
CA GLN A 44 3.37 -3.55 19.50
C GLN A 44 4.17 -4.45 18.55
N LEU A 45 5.51 -4.42 18.62
CA LEU A 45 6.38 -5.30 17.83
C LEU A 45 6.14 -6.79 18.13
N LEU A 46 5.74 -7.14 19.35
CA LEU A 46 5.42 -8.53 19.71
C LEU A 46 4.11 -8.98 19.06
N ILE A 47 3.13 -8.08 18.92
CA ILE A 47 1.88 -8.34 18.19
C ILE A 47 2.18 -8.57 16.72
N GLU A 48 2.98 -7.70 16.10
CA GLU A 48 3.38 -7.83 14.69
C GLU A 48 4.15 -9.12 14.41
N LYS A 49 5.09 -9.48 15.29
CA LYS A 49 5.84 -10.75 15.23
C LYS A 49 4.90 -11.95 15.32
N SER A 50 3.91 -11.92 16.20
CA SER A 50 2.97 -13.04 16.36
C SER A 50 2.12 -13.31 15.12
N ARG A 51 1.74 -12.26 14.39
CA ARG A 51 1.03 -12.38 13.11
C ARG A 51 1.87 -13.09 12.03
N LYS A 52 3.20 -13.04 12.17
CA LYS A 52 4.16 -13.79 11.33
C LYS A 52 4.48 -15.19 11.87
N GLY A 53 3.88 -15.61 12.97
CA GLY A 53 4.19 -16.90 13.62
C GLY A 53 5.29 -16.85 14.67
N ILE A 54 5.83 -15.67 14.99
CA ILE A 54 6.87 -15.50 16.01
C ILE A 54 6.20 -15.07 17.32
N PHE A 55 5.99 -16.03 18.22
CA PHE A 55 5.35 -15.80 19.52
C PHE A 55 6.40 -15.61 20.61
N SER A 56 6.23 -14.55 21.40
CA SER A 56 7.06 -14.26 22.58
C SER A 56 6.36 -14.74 23.84
N ASP A 57 7.10 -15.26 24.81
CA ASP A 57 6.56 -15.60 26.14
C ASP A 57 6.39 -14.39 27.07
N ASP A 58 6.50 -13.17 26.54
CA ASP A 58 6.32 -11.92 27.28
C ASP A 58 4.94 -11.85 27.98
N PRO A 59 4.91 -11.55 29.30
CA PRO A 59 3.66 -11.48 30.05
C PRO A 59 2.67 -10.42 29.54
N ALA A 60 3.15 -9.26 29.08
CA ALA A 60 2.28 -8.21 28.53
C ALA A 60 1.68 -8.65 27.19
N PHE A 61 2.42 -9.41 26.39
CA PHE A 61 1.91 -10.02 25.17
C PHE A 61 0.84 -11.10 25.45
N LYS A 62 1.03 -11.96 26.45
CA LYS A 62 -0.01 -12.92 26.84
C LYS A 62 -1.27 -12.22 27.41
N ASN A 63 -1.10 -11.14 28.17
CA ASN A 63 -2.20 -10.29 28.63
C ASN A 63 -2.94 -9.62 27.46
N PHE A 64 -2.21 -9.14 26.45
CA PHE A 64 -2.80 -8.60 25.22
C PHE A 64 -3.69 -9.64 24.53
N LEU A 65 -3.18 -10.85 24.32
CA LEU A 65 -3.95 -11.92 23.66
C LEU A 65 -5.19 -12.30 24.46
N PHE A 66 -5.10 -12.33 25.80
CA PHE A 66 -6.26 -12.60 26.63
C PHE A 66 -7.31 -11.50 26.53
N CYS A 67 -6.91 -10.24 26.65
CA CYS A 67 -7.81 -9.11 26.46
C CYS A 67 -8.49 -9.18 25.09
N PHE A 68 -7.72 -9.44 24.02
CA PHE A 68 -8.24 -9.49 22.67
C PHE A 68 -9.23 -10.65 22.50
N SER A 69 -8.87 -11.84 22.99
CA SER A 69 -9.71 -13.03 22.99
C SER A 69 -11.03 -12.82 23.73
N LYS A 70 -10.99 -12.13 24.87
CA LYS A 70 -12.17 -11.74 25.67
C LYS A 70 -13.07 -10.77 24.90
N LYS A 71 -12.51 -9.70 24.31
CA LYS A 71 -13.28 -8.73 23.51
C LYS A 71 -13.85 -9.36 22.23
N ALA A 72 -13.10 -10.27 21.61
CA ALA A 72 -13.57 -11.08 20.50
C ALA A 72 -14.63 -12.12 20.91
N GLY A 73 -14.90 -12.31 22.21
CA GLY A 73 -15.88 -13.27 22.72
C GLY A 73 -15.44 -14.73 22.55
N PHE A 74 -14.16 -14.98 22.25
CA PHE A 74 -13.62 -16.33 22.22
C PHE A 74 -13.38 -16.87 23.62
N GLN A 75 -13.08 -16.02 24.59
CA GLN A 75 -13.01 -16.38 26.00
C GLN A 75 -13.92 -15.51 26.85
N ASP A 76 -14.39 -16.03 27.98
CA ASP A 76 -15.02 -15.21 29.01
C ASP A 76 -14.01 -14.58 29.98
N ALA A 77 -14.50 -13.88 31.01
CA ALA A 77 -13.65 -13.24 32.01
C ALA A 77 -12.81 -14.22 32.84
N ASN A 78 -13.21 -15.49 32.92
CA ASN A 78 -12.48 -16.56 33.61
C ASN A 78 -11.52 -17.29 32.68
N GLY A 79 -11.42 -16.87 31.41
CA GLY A 79 -10.57 -17.51 30.42
C GLY A 79 -11.19 -18.74 29.76
N LEU A 80 -12.46 -19.04 29.99
CA LEU A 80 -13.08 -20.21 29.37
C LEU A 80 -13.39 -19.94 27.89
N ILE A 81 -12.84 -20.77 27.00
CA ILE A 81 -13.13 -20.70 25.57
C ILE A 81 -14.61 -21.01 25.28
N GLN A 82 -15.27 -20.06 24.62
CA GLN A 82 -16.64 -20.14 24.13
C GLN A 82 -16.66 -20.86 22.78
N LYS A 83 -16.69 -22.20 22.81
CA LYS A 83 -16.53 -23.07 21.63
C LYS A 83 -17.49 -22.72 20.49
N ASP A 84 -18.77 -22.52 20.79
CA ASP A 84 -19.80 -22.20 19.78
C ASP A 84 -19.58 -20.83 19.12
N VAL A 85 -19.03 -19.87 19.88
CA VAL A 85 -18.70 -18.54 19.35
C VAL A 85 -17.46 -18.62 18.45
N PHE A 86 -16.47 -19.40 18.87
CA PHE A 86 -15.27 -19.67 18.08
C PHE A 86 -15.63 -20.30 16.74
N GLU A 87 -16.37 -21.41 16.76
CA GLU A 87 -16.80 -22.12 15.54
C GLU A 87 -17.54 -21.17 14.58
N ARG A 88 -18.55 -20.46 15.09
CA ARG A 88 -19.37 -19.54 14.28
C ARG A 88 -18.54 -18.46 13.61
N LYS A 89 -17.57 -17.88 14.32
CA LYS A 89 -16.74 -16.79 13.78
C LYS A 89 -15.65 -17.28 12.84
N VAL A 90 -15.09 -18.46 13.08
CA VAL A 90 -14.11 -19.05 12.16
C VAL A 90 -14.79 -19.42 10.83
N LYS A 91 -16.02 -19.93 10.86
CA LYS A 91 -16.83 -20.22 9.65
C LYS A 91 -17.16 -18.99 8.79
N ILE A 92 -16.97 -17.77 9.31
CA ILE A 92 -17.10 -16.54 8.51
C ILE A 92 -15.90 -16.35 7.57
N VAL A 93 -14.72 -16.84 7.96
CA VAL A 93 -13.44 -16.60 7.26
C VAL A 93 -12.77 -17.87 6.75
N VAL A 94 -13.33 -19.04 7.05
CA VAL A 94 -12.85 -20.35 6.61
C VAL A 94 -14.06 -21.14 6.11
N ASP A 95 -14.11 -21.34 4.79
CA ASP A 95 -15.18 -22.12 4.14
C ASP A 95 -14.88 -23.63 4.11
N ASP A 96 -13.66 -24.03 4.50
CA ASP A 96 -13.24 -25.43 4.60
C ASP A 96 -13.69 -26.04 5.94
N GLU A 97 -14.80 -26.79 5.92
CA GLU A 97 -15.34 -27.45 7.11
C GLU A 97 -14.34 -28.40 7.78
N ALA A 98 -13.48 -29.09 7.02
CA ALA A 98 -12.49 -29.99 7.59
C ALA A 98 -11.42 -29.20 8.35
N LEU A 99 -11.01 -28.03 7.83
CA LEU A 99 -10.13 -27.12 8.54
C LEU A 99 -10.79 -26.53 9.79
N VAL A 100 -12.08 -26.17 9.74
CA VAL A 100 -12.82 -25.70 10.93
C VAL A 100 -12.84 -26.76 12.02
N SER A 101 -13.18 -28.01 11.67
CA SER A 101 -13.15 -29.14 12.62
C SER A 101 -11.76 -29.35 13.21
N LYS A 102 -10.72 -29.29 12.37
CA LYS A 102 -9.34 -29.40 12.83
C LYS A 102 -8.95 -28.28 13.81
N LEU A 103 -9.37 -27.04 13.56
CA LEU A 103 -9.11 -25.90 14.46
C LEU A 103 -9.84 -26.07 15.80
N LEU A 104 -11.07 -26.57 15.79
CA LEU A 104 -11.82 -26.88 17.02
C LEU A 104 -11.16 -27.98 17.83
N GLU A 105 -10.72 -29.05 17.19
CA GLU A 105 -10.09 -30.18 17.87
C GLU A 105 -8.70 -29.83 18.42
N GLN A 106 -7.89 -29.11 17.64
CA GLN A 106 -6.47 -28.90 17.96
C GLN A 106 -6.22 -27.62 18.75
N CYS A 107 -6.96 -26.54 18.48
CA CYS A 107 -6.64 -25.22 19.02
C CYS A 107 -7.52 -24.78 20.19
N VAL A 108 -8.74 -25.32 20.31
CA VAL A 108 -9.69 -24.92 21.37
C VAL A 108 -9.46 -25.75 22.64
N ALA A 109 -8.30 -25.53 23.26
CA ALA A 109 -7.89 -26.20 24.49
C ALA A 109 -7.66 -25.21 25.63
N GLN A 110 -8.25 -25.50 26.79
CA GLN A 110 -7.99 -24.75 28.03
C GLN A 110 -6.58 -25.02 28.53
N LYS A 111 -5.92 -23.98 29.05
CA LYS A 111 -4.59 -24.06 29.67
C LYS A 111 -4.65 -23.59 31.12
N ALA A 112 -3.50 -23.62 31.79
CA ALA A 112 -3.39 -23.33 33.22
C ALA A 112 -3.92 -21.95 33.62
N THR A 113 -3.85 -20.97 32.72
CA THR A 113 -4.36 -19.61 32.95
C THR A 113 -5.14 -19.10 31.74
N PRO A 114 -5.99 -18.07 31.91
CA PRO A 114 -6.66 -17.39 30.80
C PRO A 114 -5.69 -16.86 29.73
N GLN A 115 -4.55 -16.34 30.17
CA GLN A 115 -3.44 -15.85 29.36
C GLN A 115 -2.76 -16.96 28.57
N GLU A 116 -2.44 -18.09 29.20
CA GLU A 116 -1.86 -19.23 28.48
C GLU A 116 -2.85 -19.84 27.50
N THR A 117 -4.15 -19.77 27.81
CA THR A 117 -5.22 -20.26 26.95
C THR A 117 -5.33 -19.43 25.67
N SER A 118 -5.39 -18.10 25.79
CA SER A 118 -5.39 -17.20 24.62
C SER A 118 -4.09 -17.29 23.82
N TYR A 119 -2.95 -17.36 24.51
CA TYR A 119 -1.64 -17.52 23.89
C TYR A 119 -1.54 -18.81 23.06
N TYR A 120 -1.94 -19.93 23.65
CA TYR A 120 -1.99 -21.21 22.95
C TYR A 120 -2.96 -21.18 21.77
N LEU A 121 -4.17 -20.64 21.96
CA LEU A 121 -5.17 -20.55 20.90
C LEU A 121 -4.63 -19.76 19.70
N ALA A 122 -4.06 -18.57 19.94
CA ALA A 122 -3.50 -17.73 18.88
C ALA A 122 -2.34 -18.41 18.15
N LYS A 123 -1.43 -19.05 18.89
CA LYS A 123 -0.30 -19.78 18.32
C LYS A 123 -0.75 -20.96 17.48
N CYS A 124 -1.66 -21.79 18.00
CA CYS A 124 -2.20 -22.94 17.29
C CYS A 124 -2.96 -22.54 16.02
N LEU A 125 -3.80 -21.51 16.08
CA LEU A 125 -4.51 -21.01 14.90
C LEU A 125 -3.53 -20.62 13.78
N ARG A 126 -2.41 -20.00 14.13
CA ARG A 126 -1.37 -19.60 13.17
C ARG A 126 -0.64 -20.80 12.58
N GLU A 127 -0.37 -21.83 13.38
CA GLU A 127 0.29 -23.07 12.96
C GLU A 127 -0.63 -23.93 12.06
N VAL A 128 -1.91 -24.05 12.42
CA VAL A 128 -2.89 -24.89 11.71
C VAL A 128 -3.48 -24.19 10.49
N ALA A 129 -3.68 -22.86 10.54
CA ALA A 129 -4.25 -22.05 9.48
C ALA A 129 -3.41 -20.77 9.18
N PRO A 130 -2.17 -20.93 8.65
CA PRO A 130 -1.25 -19.81 8.41
C PRO A 130 -1.74 -18.80 7.36
N ASN A 131 -2.76 -19.13 6.56
CA ASN A 131 -3.29 -18.25 5.52
C ASN A 131 -4.64 -17.61 5.89
N MET A 132 -5.14 -17.80 7.12
CA MET A 132 -6.40 -17.21 7.57
C MET A 132 -6.34 -15.66 7.49
N GLU A 133 -7.39 -15.04 6.95
CA GLU A 133 -7.46 -13.60 6.66
C GLU A 133 -7.11 -12.72 7.88
N LEU A 134 -7.47 -13.18 9.08
CA LEU A 134 -7.21 -12.51 10.35
C LEU A 134 -5.70 -12.32 10.67
N PHE A 135 -4.81 -13.05 9.99
CA PHE A 135 -3.35 -12.93 10.13
C PHE A 135 -2.68 -12.10 9.04
N LYS A 136 -3.43 -11.65 8.03
CA LYS A 136 -2.89 -10.79 6.98
C LYS A 136 -2.64 -9.39 7.54
N VAL A 137 -1.43 -9.18 8.06
CA VAL A 137 -0.92 -7.84 8.35
C VAL A 137 -0.61 -7.20 7.00
N ALA A 138 -1.30 -6.13 6.64
CA ALA A 138 -0.72 -5.22 5.66
C ALA A 138 0.46 -4.54 6.35
N PRO A 139 1.73 -4.84 6.01
CA PRO A 139 2.89 -4.23 6.65
C PRO A 139 2.80 -2.71 6.63
N GLU A 140 3.40 -2.05 7.62
CA GLU A 140 3.62 -0.59 7.57
C GLU A 140 4.43 -0.29 6.31
N VAL A 141 3.88 0.49 5.39
CA VAL A 141 4.54 0.82 4.13
C VAL A 141 5.48 1.98 4.37
N VAL A 142 6.78 1.76 4.18
CA VAL A 142 7.81 2.79 4.20
C VAL A 142 8.11 3.18 2.76
N TYR A 143 7.81 4.41 2.40
CA TYR A 143 8.06 4.94 1.06
C TYR A 143 9.52 5.40 0.96
N VAL A 144 10.21 4.91 -0.06
CA VAL A 144 11.57 5.36 -0.39
C VAL A 144 11.48 6.70 -1.13
N SER A 145 12.46 7.59 -0.93
CA SER A 145 12.49 8.88 -1.62
C SER A 145 12.59 8.72 -3.14
N ASN A 146 12.05 9.68 -3.89
CA ASN A 146 12.00 9.61 -5.36
C ASN A 146 13.34 9.36 -6.03
N GLU A 147 14.39 10.02 -5.56
CA GLU A 147 15.73 9.87 -6.12
C GLU A 147 16.23 8.42 -5.96
N LYS A 148 16.08 7.88 -4.76
CA LYS A 148 16.47 6.51 -4.42
C LYS A 148 15.61 5.48 -5.15
N SER A 149 14.30 5.72 -5.25
CA SER A 149 13.37 4.87 -6.02
C SER A 149 13.64 4.90 -7.51
N ARG A 150 13.97 6.07 -8.08
CA ARG A 150 14.38 6.20 -9.49
C ARG A 150 15.69 5.46 -9.74
N GLN A 151 16.67 5.63 -8.86
CA GLN A 151 17.93 4.91 -8.93
C GLN A 151 17.71 3.39 -8.88
N ALA A 152 16.90 2.92 -7.93
CA ALA A 152 16.53 1.51 -7.81
C ALA A 152 15.82 1.01 -9.08
N LEU A 153 14.89 1.78 -9.65
CA LEU A 153 14.20 1.39 -10.89
C LEU A 153 15.16 1.28 -12.08
N LEU A 154 16.11 2.21 -12.21
CA LEU A 154 17.14 2.15 -13.25
C LEU A 154 18.03 0.91 -13.08
N GLN A 155 18.45 0.61 -11.85
CA GLN A 155 19.23 -0.58 -11.52
C GLN A 155 18.44 -1.86 -11.82
N HIS A 156 17.17 -1.92 -11.43
CA HIS A 156 16.27 -3.03 -11.73
C HIS A 156 16.18 -3.28 -13.23
N LYS A 157 15.93 -2.23 -14.03
CA LYS A 157 15.86 -2.36 -15.50
C LYS A 157 17.17 -2.84 -16.10
N GLU A 158 18.29 -2.27 -15.66
CA GLU A 158 19.60 -2.65 -16.18
C GLU A 158 19.91 -4.12 -15.87
N CYS A 159 19.63 -4.57 -14.65
CA CYS A 159 19.80 -5.97 -14.26
C CYS A 159 18.81 -6.91 -14.95
N ALA A 160 17.56 -6.49 -15.14
CA ALA A 160 16.55 -7.29 -15.83
C ALA A 160 16.79 -7.35 -17.36
N ALA A 161 17.41 -6.33 -17.96
CA ALA A 161 17.72 -6.29 -19.39
C ALA A 161 18.88 -7.22 -19.79
N GLN A 162 19.70 -7.66 -18.83
CA GLN A 162 20.74 -8.66 -19.07
C GLN A 162 20.14 -10.05 -19.37
N ASP A 163 18.84 -10.27 -19.12
CA ASP A 163 18.13 -11.53 -19.42
C ASP A 163 16.68 -11.32 -19.92
N PRO A 164 16.46 -11.26 -21.26
CA PRO A 164 15.15 -11.01 -21.87
C PRO A 164 14.07 -12.05 -21.56
N LEU A 165 14.43 -13.30 -21.21
CA LEU A 165 13.47 -14.36 -20.88
C LEU A 165 13.00 -14.28 -19.42
N GLY A 166 13.81 -13.66 -18.55
CA GLY A 166 13.50 -13.46 -17.14
C GLY A 166 12.71 -12.18 -16.84
N GLN A 167 12.72 -11.18 -17.75
CA GLN A 167 12.15 -9.86 -17.47
C GLN A 167 10.67 -9.90 -17.08
N GLU A 168 9.84 -10.68 -17.80
CA GLU A 168 8.40 -10.79 -17.50
C GLU A 168 8.15 -11.52 -16.17
N ALA A 169 8.91 -12.59 -15.90
CA ALA A 169 8.83 -13.34 -14.63
C ALA A 169 9.33 -12.51 -13.44
N ILE A 170 10.43 -11.77 -13.59
CA ILE A 170 10.97 -10.84 -12.59
C ILE A 170 9.97 -9.73 -12.31
N GLU A 171 9.35 -9.16 -13.35
CA GLU A 171 8.35 -8.10 -13.20
C GLU A 171 7.05 -8.61 -12.57
N ALA A 172 6.61 -9.81 -12.95
CA ALA A 172 5.46 -10.49 -12.32
C ALA A 172 5.74 -10.77 -10.84
N ALA A 173 6.91 -11.30 -10.52
CA ALA A 173 7.35 -11.57 -9.15
C ALA A 173 7.48 -10.28 -8.33
N ARG A 174 8.04 -9.20 -8.92
CA ARG A 174 8.08 -7.86 -8.31
C ARG A 174 6.68 -7.36 -7.98
N LYS A 175 5.74 -7.43 -8.93
CA LYS A 175 4.34 -7.01 -8.74
C LYS A 175 3.62 -7.82 -7.67
N GLN A 176 3.93 -9.11 -7.57
CA GLN A 176 3.37 -10.02 -6.57
C GLN A 176 4.12 -9.98 -5.22
N GLY A 177 5.28 -9.30 -5.16
CA GLY A 177 6.15 -9.30 -3.99
C GLY A 177 6.74 -10.67 -3.66
N VAL A 178 6.88 -11.56 -4.64
CA VAL A 178 7.35 -12.94 -4.45
C VAL A 178 8.83 -13.04 -4.81
N LEU A 179 9.62 -13.71 -3.97
CA LEU A 179 11.00 -14.08 -4.26
C LEU A 179 11.05 -15.59 -4.45
N PHE A 180 11.58 -16.06 -5.58
CA PHE A 180 11.57 -17.48 -5.95
C PHE A 180 13.00 -18.02 -6.16
N GLU A 181 13.17 -19.33 -5.98
CA GLU A 181 14.46 -20.02 -6.18
C GLU A 181 14.61 -20.38 -7.65
N ASP A 182 15.23 -19.48 -8.43
CA ASP A 182 15.58 -19.71 -9.82
C ASP A 182 16.97 -19.14 -10.08
N ALA A 183 17.79 -19.83 -10.88
CA ALA A 183 19.17 -19.42 -11.14
C ALA A 183 19.25 -18.01 -11.74
N LYS A 184 18.35 -17.68 -12.69
CA LYS A 184 18.32 -16.35 -13.33
C LYS A 184 17.79 -15.29 -12.41
N PHE A 185 16.81 -15.63 -11.57
CA PHE A 185 16.35 -14.71 -10.54
C PHE A 185 17.46 -14.37 -9.53
N LYS A 186 18.30 -15.35 -9.16
CA LYS A 186 19.46 -15.12 -8.30
C LYS A 186 20.49 -14.19 -8.96
N ASP A 187 20.78 -14.40 -10.24
CA ASP A 187 21.66 -13.50 -11.02
C ASP A 187 21.13 -12.06 -11.02
N TYR A 188 19.82 -11.87 -11.24
CA TYR A 188 19.15 -10.57 -11.19
C TYR A 188 19.27 -9.91 -9.80
N ILE A 189 18.95 -10.64 -8.73
CA ILE A 189 19.02 -10.12 -7.35
C ILE A 189 20.47 -9.78 -6.99
N PHE A 190 21.46 -10.58 -7.43
CA PHE A 190 22.87 -10.29 -7.23
C PHE A 190 23.31 -9.02 -7.95
N CYS A 191 22.94 -8.87 -9.23
CA CYS A 191 23.19 -7.65 -9.98
C CYS A 191 22.61 -6.43 -9.26
N PHE A 192 21.37 -6.53 -8.77
CA PHE A 192 20.69 -5.46 -8.05
C PHE A 192 21.40 -5.13 -6.74
N SER A 193 21.73 -6.15 -5.94
CA SER A 193 22.48 -6.05 -4.69
C SER A 193 23.82 -5.36 -4.90
N LYS A 194 24.56 -5.74 -5.94
CA LYS A 194 25.84 -5.13 -6.31
C LYS A 194 25.70 -3.67 -6.72
N LYS A 195 24.74 -3.34 -7.59
CA LYS A 195 24.51 -1.95 -8.00
C LYS A 195 24.03 -1.07 -6.85
N SER A 196 23.32 -1.65 -5.89
CA SER A 196 22.97 -0.99 -4.64
C SER A 196 24.18 -0.79 -3.72
N GLY A 197 25.30 -1.46 -3.97
CA GLY A 197 26.52 -1.42 -3.16
C GLY A 197 26.47 -2.30 -1.91
N ILE A 198 25.34 -2.93 -1.58
CA ILE A 198 25.21 -3.79 -0.40
C ILE A 198 26.09 -5.04 -0.50
N GLN A 199 26.44 -5.45 -1.72
CA GLN A 199 27.25 -6.63 -1.95
C GLN A 199 28.35 -6.36 -2.99
N ARG A 200 29.51 -6.98 -2.81
CA ARG A 200 30.67 -6.86 -3.70
C ARG A 200 30.67 -7.96 -4.77
N ASP A 201 31.57 -7.85 -5.74
CA ASP A 201 31.71 -8.84 -6.83
C ASP A 201 32.04 -10.25 -6.34
N ASP A 202 32.75 -10.36 -5.21
CA ASP A 202 33.10 -11.64 -4.58
C ASP A 202 31.97 -12.22 -3.70
N GLY A 203 30.83 -11.53 -3.64
CA GLY A 203 29.68 -11.93 -2.83
C GLY A 203 29.69 -11.43 -1.39
N SER A 204 30.78 -10.80 -0.93
CA SER A 204 30.85 -10.28 0.43
C SER A 204 29.89 -9.10 0.66
N ILE A 205 29.36 -9.00 1.88
CA ILE A 205 28.34 -8.01 2.24
C ILE A 205 28.97 -6.76 2.87
N ASP A 206 28.65 -5.59 2.32
CA ASP A 206 29.00 -4.30 2.93
C ASP A 206 27.99 -3.94 4.02
N LYS A 207 28.26 -4.42 5.24
CA LYS A 207 27.37 -4.25 6.40
C LYS A 207 27.19 -2.78 6.78
N ASP A 208 28.26 -1.99 6.73
CA ASP A 208 28.20 -0.57 7.07
C ASP A 208 27.30 0.19 6.09
N LEU A 209 27.43 -0.11 4.80
CA LEU A 209 26.57 0.50 3.78
C LEU A 209 25.12 0.01 3.90
N PHE A 210 24.88 -1.24 4.30
CA PHE A 210 23.54 -1.72 4.63
C PHE A 210 22.91 -0.88 5.75
N TYR A 211 23.58 -0.76 6.90
CA TYR A 211 23.06 -0.02 8.06
C TYR A 211 22.80 1.44 7.72
N LYS A 212 23.70 2.07 6.98
CA LYS A 212 23.52 3.43 6.49
C LYS A 212 22.28 3.56 5.59
N LYS A 213 22.19 2.75 4.52
CA LYS A 213 21.10 2.88 3.54
C LYS A 213 19.73 2.54 4.12
N PHE A 214 19.64 1.47 4.93
CA PHE A 214 18.39 1.09 5.58
C PHE A 214 18.02 2.06 6.69
N GLY A 215 18.99 2.61 7.45
CA GLY A 215 18.73 3.64 8.46
C GLY A 215 18.26 4.98 7.89
N GLU A 216 18.65 5.30 6.66
CA GLU A 216 18.14 6.48 5.94
C GLU A 216 16.69 6.31 5.43
N VAL A 217 16.16 5.08 5.43
CA VAL A 217 14.80 4.76 4.92
C VAL A 217 13.87 4.35 6.05
N ILE A 218 14.35 3.53 6.98
CA ILE A 218 13.60 3.02 8.13
C ILE A 218 14.00 3.87 9.34
N ASP A 219 13.08 4.74 9.77
CA ASP A 219 13.23 5.67 10.91
C ASP A 219 13.29 5.00 12.30
N LYS A 220 13.34 3.66 12.34
CA LYS A 220 13.36 2.82 13.53
C LYS A 220 14.65 2.00 13.58
N PRO A 221 15.72 2.49 14.24
CA PRO A 221 17.03 1.84 14.27
C PRO A 221 16.97 0.37 14.73
N ALA A 222 16.14 0.05 15.72
CA ALA A 222 15.97 -1.31 16.22
C ALA A 222 15.50 -2.31 15.14
N ILE A 223 14.72 -1.85 14.15
CA ILE A 223 14.31 -2.69 13.01
C ILE A 223 15.52 -2.96 12.12
N VAL A 224 16.30 -1.92 11.80
CA VAL A 224 17.49 -2.04 10.96
C VAL A 224 18.54 -2.94 11.62
N ASP A 225 18.76 -2.79 12.92
CA ASP A 225 19.64 -3.64 13.74
C ASP A 225 19.20 -5.10 13.70
N GLN A 226 17.91 -5.36 13.91
CA GLN A 226 17.36 -6.72 13.86
C GLN A 226 17.54 -7.35 12.47
N LEU A 227 17.29 -6.59 11.40
CA LEU A 227 17.48 -7.06 10.03
C LEU A 227 18.96 -7.31 9.73
N GLY A 228 19.84 -6.41 10.14
CA GLY A 228 21.28 -6.53 9.96
C GLY A 228 21.86 -7.76 10.65
N GLN A 229 21.48 -7.98 11.91
CA GLN A 229 21.91 -9.14 12.70
C GLN A 229 21.41 -10.47 12.12
N LYS A 230 20.16 -10.50 11.63
CA LYS A 230 19.54 -11.73 11.17
C LYS A 230 19.85 -12.08 9.71
N CYS A 231 19.95 -11.08 8.85
CA CYS A 231 19.90 -11.28 7.40
C CYS A 231 21.22 -11.08 6.67
N LEU A 232 22.23 -10.42 7.26
CA LEU A 232 23.52 -10.18 6.60
C LEU A 232 24.47 -11.38 6.74
N LEU A 233 24.05 -12.51 6.18
CA LEU A 233 24.79 -13.78 6.19
C LEU A 233 25.18 -14.16 4.76
N GLU A 234 26.49 -14.30 4.55
CA GLU A 234 27.07 -14.82 3.32
C GLU A 234 26.74 -16.30 3.15
N GLN A 235 26.50 -16.70 1.92
CA GLN A 235 26.19 -18.07 1.50
C GLN A 235 27.35 -18.61 0.65
N ASP A 236 27.19 -19.83 0.14
CA ASP A 236 28.16 -20.54 -0.69
C ASP A 236 28.50 -19.83 -2.01
N THR A 237 27.59 -19.01 -2.54
CA THR A 237 27.80 -18.22 -3.76
C THR A 237 27.35 -16.76 -3.57
N PRO A 238 27.90 -15.81 -4.35
CA PRO A 238 27.43 -14.42 -4.37
C PRO A 238 25.92 -14.31 -4.64
N GLU A 239 25.41 -15.11 -5.57
CA GLU A 239 24.02 -15.09 -6.00
C GLU A 239 23.08 -15.66 -4.92
N ASN A 240 23.48 -16.75 -4.25
CA ASN A 240 22.74 -17.27 -3.10
C ASN A 240 22.77 -16.30 -1.92
N THR A 241 23.88 -15.59 -1.71
CA THR A 241 23.97 -14.54 -0.69
C THR A 241 22.97 -13.43 -0.95
N ALA A 242 22.92 -12.92 -2.18
CA ALA A 242 22.00 -11.85 -2.57
C ALA A 242 20.53 -12.26 -2.36
N LEU A 243 20.17 -13.48 -2.80
CA LEU A 243 18.82 -14.00 -2.65
C LEU A 243 18.47 -14.24 -1.18
N PHE A 244 19.37 -14.84 -0.40
CA PHE A 244 19.16 -15.09 1.02
C PHE A 244 18.91 -13.80 1.79
N VAL A 245 19.79 -12.80 1.62
CA VAL A 245 19.65 -11.48 2.28
C VAL A 245 18.29 -10.87 1.92
N SER A 246 17.92 -10.87 0.64
CA SER A 246 16.66 -10.30 0.16
C SER A 246 15.43 -11.01 0.72
N LYS A 247 15.43 -12.35 0.72
CA LYS A 247 14.36 -13.17 1.31
C LYS A 247 14.24 -12.98 2.80
N CYS A 248 15.36 -13.02 3.50
CA CYS A 248 15.38 -12.81 4.93
C CYS A 248 14.82 -11.43 5.29
N ILE A 249 15.20 -10.36 4.58
CA ILE A 249 14.65 -9.02 4.82
C ILE A 249 13.15 -9.01 4.54
N HIS A 250 12.71 -9.56 3.41
CA HIS A 250 11.29 -9.61 3.04
C HIS A 250 10.44 -10.33 4.11
N GLU A 251 10.89 -11.46 4.61
CA GLU A 251 10.18 -12.26 5.62
C GLU A 251 10.22 -11.61 7.00
N ASN A 252 11.36 -11.02 7.38
CA ASN A 252 11.61 -10.57 8.75
C ASN A 252 11.35 -9.08 8.98
N SER A 253 11.23 -8.28 7.93
CA SER A 253 10.94 -6.85 8.04
C SER A 253 9.49 -6.61 8.46
N PRO A 254 9.23 -5.95 9.60
CA PRO A 254 7.87 -5.58 10.00
C PRO A 254 7.28 -4.46 9.12
N VAL A 255 8.14 -3.81 8.32
CA VAL A 255 7.76 -2.79 7.34
C VAL A 255 7.91 -3.31 5.91
N TYR A 256 7.06 -2.85 5.00
CA TYR A 256 7.21 -3.05 3.56
C TYR A 256 7.88 -1.83 2.97
N LEU A 257 9.10 -2.01 2.48
CA LEU A 257 9.81 -0.95 1.77
C LEU A 257 9.25 -0.86 0.35
N GLU A 258 8.55 0.22 0.03
CA GLU A 258 8.11 0.50 -1.34
C GLU A 258 9.27 1.14 -2.10
N ILE A 259 10.24 0.30 -2.49
CA ILE A 259 11.46 0.69 -3.22
C ILE A 259 11.10 1.09 -4.65
N PHE A 260 10.18 0.36 -5.26
CA PHE A 260 9.61 0.66 -6.57
C PHE A 260 8.23 1.28 -6.34
N PRO A 261 8.09 2.60 -6.42
CA PRO A 261 6.80 3.23 -6.20
C PRO A 261 5.83 2.69 -7.24
N ARG A 262 4.64 2.29 -6.79
CA ARG A 262 3.56 1.92 -7.71
C ARG A 262 3.30 3.03 -8.72
N ASP A 263 3.44 4.28 -8.29
CA ASP A 263 3.26 5.48 -9.09
C ASP A 263 4.61 6.08 -9.53
N LEU A 264 4.75 6.42 -10.83
CA LEU A 264 5.94 7.12 -11.31
C LEU A 264 6.08 8.50 -10.64
N PRO A 265 7.29 8.93 -10.26
CA PRO A 265 7.51 10.26 -9.72
C PRO A 265 7.33 11.31 -10.82
N ILE A 266 6.28 12.14 -10.69
CA ILE A 266 5.95 13.19 -11.66
C ILE A 266 6.59 14.52 -11.23
N PRO A 267 7.31 15.24 -12.12
CA PRO A 267 7.77 16.59 -11.86
C PRO A 267 6.62 17.54 -11.47
N GLU A 268 6.88 18.54 -10.62
CA GLU A 268 5.82 19.41 -10.07
C GLU A 268 5.00 20.13 -11.17
N GLU A 269 5.66 20.68 -12.18
CA GLU A 269 4.96 21.35 -13.28
C GLU A 269 4.11 20.39 -14.11
N ALA A 270 4.60 19.17 -14.37
CA ALA A 270 3.82 18.15 -15.06
C ALA A 270 2.61 17.68 -14.22
N ALA A 271 2.76 17.60 -12.89
CA ALA A 271 1.66 17.26 -11.99
C ALA A 271 0.55 18.33 -12.00
N LYS A 272 0.91 19.61 -12.04
CA LYS A 272 -0.05 20.73 -12.17
C LYS A 272 -0.82 20.66 -13.48
N GLU A 273 -0.12 20.43 -14.61
CA GLU A 273 -0.76 20.26 -15.92
C GLU A 273 -1.76 19.10 -15.93
N ILE A 274 -1.35 17.93 -15.43
CA ILE A 274 -2.22 16.73 -15.38
C ILE A 274 -3.47 16.98 -14.53
N ILE A 275 -3.33 17.65 -13.39
CA ILE A 275 -4.46 18.02 -12.52
C ILE A 275 -5.42 18.97 -13.25
N ALA A 276 -4.89 20.03 -13.87
CA ALA A 276 -5.69 21.01 -14.59
C ALA A 276 -6.47 20.37 -15.76
N HIS A 277 -5.79 19.54 -16.56
CA HIS A 277 -6.40 18.82 -17.67
C HIS A 277 -7.46 17.82 -17.18
N GLY A 278 -7.15 17.04 -16.13
CA GLY A 278 -8.09 16.09 -15.53
C GLY A 278 -9.37 16.76 -15.07
N ARG A 279 -9.29 17.91 -14.40
CA ARG A 279 -10.48 18.65 -13.92
C ARG A 279 -11.32 19.17 -15.08
N ALA A 280 -10.67 19.72 -16.10
CA ALA A 280 -11.37 20.16 -17.31
C ALA A 280 -12.12 18.99 -17.97
N CYS A 281 -11.45 17.84 -18.10
CA CYS A 281 -12.03 16.67 -18.72
C CYS A 281 -13.13 16.01 -17.89
N ILE A 282 -13.04 15.98 -16.55
CA ILE A 282 -14.14 15.50 -15.70
C ILE A 282 -15.38 16.39 -15.89
N LYS A 283 -15.19 17.70 -15.94
CA LYS A 283 -16.29 18.65 -16.16
C LYS A 283 -16.90 18.49 -17.56
N GLU A 284 -16.07 18.24 -18.57
CA GLU A 284 -16.48 18.07 -19.96
C GLU A 284 -17.25 16.76 -20.17
N THR A 285 -16.76 15.64 -19.61
CA THR A 285 -17.31 14.31 -19.88
C THR A 285 -18.33 13.84 -18.85
N GLY A 286 -18.30 14.41 -17.64
CA GLY A 286 -19.13 13.95 -16.52
C GLY A 286 -18.76 12.56 -16.01
N ILE A 287 -17.51 12.11 -16.22
CA ILE A 287 -17.08 10.78 -15.81
C ILE A 287 -17.23 10.54 -14.30
N ASP A 288 -17.72 9.34 -13.95
CA ASP A 288 -17.80 8.90 -12.57
C ASP A 288 -16.40 8.69 -11.97
N ARG A 289 -16.19 9.24 -10.77
CA ARG A 289 -14.96 9.13 -10.01
C ARG A 289 -14.58 7.67 -9.73
N GLU A 290 -15.55 6.79 -9.46
CA GLU A 290 -15.30 5.38 -9.17
C GLU A 290 -14.61 4.68 -10.35
N ILE A 291 -14.94 5.08 -11.60
CA ILE A 291 -14.29 4.56 -12.81
C ILE A 291 -12.81 4.98 -12.84
N LEU A 292 -12.51 6.23 -12.51
CA LEU A 292 -11.14 6.76 -12.43
C LEU A 292 -10.34 6.10 -11.30
N GLU A 293 -10.96 5.82 -10.16
CA GLU A 293 -10.31 5.12 -9.05
C GLU A 293 -9.97 3.67 -9.43
N LYS A 294 -10.91 2.94 -10.03
CA LYS A 294 -10.69 1.59 -10.55
C LYS A 294 -9.58 1.55 -11.59
N SER A 295 -9.50 2.55 -12.49
CA SER A 295 -8.46 2.57 -13.51
C SER A 295 -7.05 2.76 -12.92
N ARG A 296 -6.92 3.45 -11.78
CA ARG A 296 -5.64 3.55 -11.04
C ARG A 296 -5.20 2.22 -10.43
N GLU A 297 -6.13 1.31 -10.21
CA GLU A 297 -5.87 -0.06 -9.78
C GLU A 297 -5.62 -1.01 -10.96
N GLY A 298 -5.60 -0.49 -12.19
CA GLY A 298 -5.44 -1.28 -13.42
C GLY A 298 -6.74 -1.95 -13.89
N ILE A 299 -7.88 -1.57 -13.32
CA ILE A 299 -9.21 -2.04 -13.72
C ILE A 299 -9.80 -1.01 -14.68
N PHE A 300 -9.63 -1.25 -15.98
CA PHE A 300 -10.09 -0.34 -17.02
C PHE A 300 -11.53 -0.66 -17.42
N SER A 301 -12.43 0.31 -17.24
CA SER A 301 -13.80 0.20 -17.73
C SER A 301 -13.84 0.29 -19.26
N GLU A 302 -14.80 -0.38 -19.90
CA GLU A 302 -15.11 -0.20 -21.33
C GLU A 302 -16.19 0.87 -21.54
N ASP A 303 -16.59 1.58 -20.49
CA ASP A 303 -17.57 2.67 -20.52
C ASP A 303 -17.19 3.73 -21.57
N PRO A 304 -18.10 4.09 -22.51
CA PRO A 304 -17.87 5.15 -23.48
C PRO A 304 -17.40 6.47 -22.88
N ILE A 305 -17.93 6.86 -21.72
CA ILE A 305 -17.56 8.10 -21.02
C ILE A 305 -16.10 8.05 -20.56
N TYR A 306 -15.60 6.86 -20.19
CA TYR A 306 -14.19 6.70 -19.85
C TYR A 306 -13.28 6.86 -21.07
N LYS A 307 -13.68 6.33 -22.22
CA LYS A 307 -12.95 6.53 -23.47
C LYS A 307 -12.93 8.00 -23.88
N GLU A 308 -14.06 8.71 -23.77
CA GLU A 308 -14.13 10.16 -23.94
C GLU A 308 -13.20 10.91 -22.99
N PHE A 309 -13.17 10.52 -21.71
CA PHE A 309 -12.26 11.14 -20.74
C PHE A 309 -10.79 10.95 -21.13
N THR A 310 -10.38 9.74 -21.51
CA THR A 310 -9.00 9.49 -21.96
C THR A 310 -8.66 10.27 -23.22
N PHE A 311 -9.61 10.47 -24.13
CA PHE A 311 -9.43 11.29 -25.32
C PHE A 311 -9.26 12.76 -24.98
N CYS A 312 -10.14 13.32 -24.15
CA CYS A 312 -10.00 14.68 -23.65
C CYS A 312 -8.63 14.90 -23.00
N MET A 313 -8.18 13.98 -22.13
CA MET A 313 -6.86 14.06 -21.49
C MET A 313 -5.73 14.13 -22.51
N GLY A 314 -5.78 13.30 -23.55
CA GLY A 314 -4.77 13.32 -24.61
C GLY A 314 -4.76 14.63 -25.39
N LYS A 315 -5.95 15.20 -25.69
CA LYS A 315 -6.09 16.47 -26.41
C LYS A 315 -5.54 17.63 -25.59
N GLN A 316 -5.94 17.69 -24.33
CA GLN A 316 -5.47 18.70 -23.38
C GLN A 316 -3.95 18.63 -23.18
N ALA A 317 -3.40 17.42 -23.08
CA ALA A 317 -1.95 17.21 -23.01
C ALA A 317 -1.23 17.46 -24.35
N GLY A 318 -1.97 17.70 -25.44
CA GLY A 318 -1.44 18.09 -26.74
C GLY A 318 -0.77 16.98 -27.55
N PHE A 319 -0.97 15.70 -27.19
CA PHE A 319 -0.35 14.58 -27.90
C PHE A 319 -1.30 13.81 -28.82
N ILE A 320 -2.60 14.14 -28.85
CA ILE A 320 -3.56 13.60 -29.83
C ILE A 320 -4.41 14.75 -30.38
N ASN A 321 -4.70 14.72 -31.68
CA ASN A 321 -5.57 15.71 -32.32
C ASN A 321 -7.04 15.25 -32.34
N GLU A 322 -7.95 16.10 -32.86
CA GLU A 322 -9.39 15.79 -32.98
C GLU A 322 -9.68 14.57 -33.87
N ALA A 323 -8.79 14.25 -34.82
CA ALA A 323 -8.92 13.09 -35.71
C ALA A 323 -8.39 11.79 -35.09
N GLY A 324 -7.88 11.84 -33.85
CA GLY A 324 -7.30 10.69 -33.17
C GLY A 324 -5.86 10.38 -33.57
N ASP A 325 -5.20 11.25 -34.34
CA ASP A 325 -3.78 11.07 -34.66
C ASP A 325 -2.92 11.47 -33.48
N VAL A 326 -2.12 10.51 -32.99
CA VAL A 326 -1.19 10.74 -31.91
C VAL A 326 0.09 11.39 -32.44
N LEU A 327 0.41 12.57 -31.93
CA LEU A 327 1.63 13.33 -32.20
C LEU A 327 2.82 12.66 -31.49
N LYS A 328 3.40 11.66 -32.15
CA LYS A 328 4.45 10.78 -31.57
C LYS A 328 5.65 11.56 -31.00
N ASP A 329 6.09 12.63 -31.67
CA ASP A 329 7.23 13.43 -31.21
C ASP A 329 6.95 14.14 -29.88
N VAL A 330 5.75 14.72 -29.74
CA VAL A 330 5.30 15.37 -28.51
C VAL A 330 5.20 14.35 -27.38
N LEU A 331 4.59 13.19 -27.67
CA LEU A 331 4.47 12.12 -26.69
C LEU A 331 5.84 11.57 -26.27
N LYS A 332 6.78 11.44 -27.21
CA LYS A 332 8.17 11.01 -26.96
C LYS A 332 8.91 12.00 -26.09
N GLU A 333 8.83 13.29 -26.38
CA GLU A 333 9.45 14.35 -25.56
C GLU A 333 8.92 14.32 -24.12
N LYS A 334 7.59 14.28 -23.95
CA LYS A 334 6.95 14.22 -22.62
C LYS A 334 7.32 12.93 -21.87
N SER A 335 7.35 11.79 -22.57
CA SER A 335 7.73 10.50 -21.98
C SER A 335 9.21 10.47 -21.58
N LEU A 336 10.11 11.08 -22.35
CA LEU A 336 11.53 11.19 -22.01
C LEU A 336 11.76 11.99 -20.72
N LYS A 337 10.95 13.02 -20.46
CA LYS A 337 11.01 13.77 -19.19
C LYS A 337 10.65 12.90 -17.98
N LEU A 338 9.83 11.87 -18.17
CA LEU A 338 9.41 10.95 -17.11
C LEU A 338 10.38 9.77 -16.95
N PHE A 339 10.76 9.14 -18.07
CA PHE A 339 11.53 7.90 -18.04
C PHE A 339 13.04 8.09 -18.17
N ASN A 340 13.48 9.19 -18.79
CA ASN A 340 14.88 9.47 -19.15
C ASN A 340 15.58 8.27 -19.83
N ASP A 341 14.85 7.57 -20.68
CA ASP A 341 15.25 6.30 -21.30
C ASP A 341 14.74 6.26 -22.75
N PRO A 342 15.57 6.70 -23.71
CA PRO A 342 15.17 6.78 -25.12
C PRO A 342 14.77 5.44 -25.73
N ALA A 343 15.43 4.35 -25.34
CA ALA A 343 15.14 3.02 -25.87
C ALA A 343 13.78 2.51 -25.37
N LEU A 344 13.50 2.68 -24.07
CA LEU A 344 12.18 2.35 -23.52
C LEU A 344 11.09 3.20 -24.16
N VAL A 345 11.29 4.52 -24.23
CA VAL A 345 10.26 5.42 -24.79
C VAL A 345 9.97 5.02 -26.23
N GLN A 346 10.99 4.75 -27.03
CA GLN A 346 10.80 4.29 -28.40
C GLN A 346 10.01 2.99 -28.45
N LYS A 347 10.36 1.99 -27.63
CA LYS A 347 9.62 0.72 -27.52
C LYS A 347 8.14 0.95 -27.17
N LEU A 348 7.85 1.80 -26.19
CA LEU A 348 6.48 2.12 -25.78
C LEU A 348 5.69 2.82 -26.88
N ILE A 349 6.31 3.76 -27.60
CA ILE A 349 5.68 4.44 -28.73
C ILE A 349 5.33 3.44 -29.83
N ASP A 350 6.28 2.57 -30.19
CA ASP A 350 6.08 1.59 -31.27
C ASP A 350 5.04 0.53 -30.90
N GLN A 351 4.99 0.13 -29.64
CA GLN A 351 4.07 -0.89 -29.16
C GLN A 351 2.65 -0.36 -28.91
N CYS A 352 2.51 0.83 -28.31
CA CYS A 352 1.23 1.28 -27.76
C CYS A 352 0.48 2.29 -28.63
N ILE A 353 1.17 3.00 -29.51
CA ILE A 353 0.57 4.10 -30.28
C ILE A 353 0.05 3.60 -31.62
N VAL A 354 -1.14 2.99 -31.54
CA VAL A 354 -1.85 2.35 -32.66
C VAL A 354 -3.18 3.06 -32.89
N LYS A 355 -3.38 3.60 -34.09
CA LYS A 355 -4.65 4.22 -34.49
C LYS A 355 -5.76 3.16 -34.53
N LYS A 356 -6.89 3.49 -33.91
CA LYS A 356 -8.11 2.66 -33.86
C LYS A 356 -9.22 3.31 -34.69
N GLU A 357 -10.39 2.68 -34.69
CA GLU A 357 -11.55 3.10 -35.48
C GLU A 357 -12.01 4.51 -35.14
N THR A 358 -11.94 4.90 -33.86
CA THR A 358 -12.30 6.23 -33.39
C THR A 358 -11.13 6.91 -32.64
N PRO A 359 -11.14 8.24 -32.54
CA PRO A 359 -10.20 8.99 -31.71
C PRO A 359 -10.20 8.53 -30.24
N GLN A 360 -11.38 8.24 -29.70
CA GLN A 360 -11.60 7.75 -28.34
C GLN A 360 -10.97 6.38 -28.11
N GLU A 361 -11.22 5.43 -29.02
CA GLU A 361 -10.60 4.10 -28.96
C GLU A 361 -9.08 4.19 -29.11
N THR A 362 -8.58 5.13 -29.92
CA THR A 362 -7.14 5.34 -30.09
C THR A 362 -6.51 5.81 -28.78
N SER A 363 -7.09 6.82 -28.13
CA SER A 363 -6.58 7.34 -26.85
C SER A 363 -6.70 6.30 -25.73
N TYR A 364 -7.85 5.62 -25.62
CA TYR A 364 -8.09 4.59 -24.63
C TYR A 364 -7.09 3.43 -24.77
N HIS A 365 -6.92 2.89 -25.98
CA HIS A 365 -5.95 1.84 -26.25
C HIS A 365 -4.52 2.26 -25.89
N ALA A 366 -4.12 3.46 -26.30
CA ALA A 366 -2.80 3.99 -25.98
C ALA A 366 -2.61 4.09 -24.46
N HIS A 367 -3.60 4.63 -23.73
CA HIS A 367 -3.57 4.74 -22.28
C HIS A 367 -3.42 3.37 -21.59
N VAL A 368 -4.29 2.41 -21.90
CA VAL A 368 -4.28 1.08 -21.29
C VAL A 368 -2.96 0.35 -21.60
N CYS A 369 -2.48 0.43 -22.85
CA CYS A 369 -1.22 -0.20 -23.23
C CYS A 369 -0.04 0.44 -22.51
N LEU A 370 0.04 1.77 -22.47
CA LEU A 370 1.10 2.49 -21.78
C LEU A 370 1.09 2.17 -20.29
N TYR A 371 -0.07 2.09 -19.64
CA TYR A 371 -0.17 1.70 -18.24
C TYR A 371 0.41 0.30 -18.00
N LYS A 372 0.07 -0.67 -18.84
CA LYS A 372 0.50 -2.07 -18.67
C LYS A 372 1.98 -2.29 -18.96
N ASN A 373 2.56 -1.54 -19.89
CA ASN A 373 3.91 -1.76 -20.40
C ASN A 373 4.95 -0.76 -19.90
N SER A 374 4.53 0.36 -19.30
CA SER A 374 5.46 1.31 -18.68
C SER A 374 6.01 0.77 -17.36
N PRO A 375 7.25 1.13 -17.00
CA PRO A 375 7.80 0.83 -15.67
C PRO A 375 7.08 1.69 -14.62
N GLY A 376 6.36 1.04 -13.70
CA GLY A 376 5.46 1.73 -12.77
C GLY A 376 4.14 2.14 -13.43
N HIS A 377 3.15 2.53 -12.63
CA HIS A 377 1.88 3.05 -13.15
C HIS A 377 2.15 4.41 -13.80
N LEU A 378 2.25 4.42 -15.13
CA LEU A 378 2.14 5.64 -15.93
C LEU A 378 0.69 6.10 -15.90
N ALA A 379 0.27 6.64 -14.76
CA ALA A 379 -1.09 7.05 -14.57
C ALA A 379 -1.29 8.43 -15.21
N LEU A 380 -1.65 8.43 -16.49
CA LEU A 380 -2.39 9.54 -17.09
C LEU A 380 -3.67 9.88 -16.29
N THR A 381 -4.10 8.99 -15.37
CA THR A 381 -5.24 9.10 -14.45
C THR A 381 -4.86 9.48 -13.02
N GLN A 382 -3.62 9.90 -12.74
CA GLN A 382 -3.20 10.43 -11.43
C GLN A 382 -3.69 11.87 -11.19
N PHE A 383 -5.00 12.03 -11.35
CA PHE A 383 -5.74 13.14 -10.78
C PHE A 383 -5.41 13.21 -9.27
N GLY A 384 -4.74 14.28 -8.85
CA GLY A 384 -4.25 14.45 -7.47
C GLY A 384 -2.77 14.15 -7.20
N ALA A 385 -1.93 14.01 -8.22
CA ALA A 385 -0.49 13.93 -8.01
C ALA A 385 0.06 15.23 -7.40
N ILE A 386 0.70 15.13 -6.23
CA ILE A 386 1.50 16.22 -5.65
C ILE A 386 2.98 15.89 -5.70
N SER A 387 3.83 16.92 -5.59
CA SER A 387 5.28 16.72 -5.52
C SER A 387 5.67 15.84 -4.33
N GLN A 388 6.78 15.12 -4.45
CA GLN A 388 7.22 14.19 -3.41
C GLN A 388 7.58 14.88 -2.10
N GLU A 389 8.19 16.07 -2.14
CA GLU A 389 8.46 16.86 -0.93
C GLU A 389 7.16 17.12 -0.16
N LYS A 390 6.08 17.47 -0.88
CA LYS A 390 4.76 17.64 -0.29
C LYS A 390 4.19 16.30 0.21
N LYS A 391 4.45 15.18 -0.48
CA LYS A 391 4.02 13.84 -0.05
C LYS A 391 4.70 13.46 1.26
N GLU A 392 6.01 13.60 1.35
CA GLU A 392 6.81 13.26 2.54
C GLU A 392 6.35 14.06 3.77
N LYS A 393 6.23 15.38 3.62
CA LYS A 393 5.72 16.24 4.70
C LYS A 393 4.33 15.84 5.16
N LYS A 394 3.43 15.48 4.24
CA LYS A 394 2.06 15.07 4.57
C LYS A 394 2.00 13.68 5.19
N VAL A 395 2.80 12.73 4.69
CA VAL A 395 2.91 11.39 5.29
C VAL A 395 3.37 11.50 6.74
N GLN A 396 4.34 12.36 7.03
CA GLN A 396 4.79 12.59 8.40
C GLN A 396 3.66 13.14 9.29
N ILE A 397 2.94 14.17 8.84
CA ILE A 397 1.79 14.73 9.57
C ILE A 397 0.70 13.67 9.78
N ILE A 398 0.38 12.89 8.76
CA ILE A 398 -0.61 11.80 8.81
C ILE A 398 -0.22 10.75 9.85
N LYS A 399 1.06 10.34 9.89
CA LYS A 399 1.58 9.35 10.85
C LYS A 399 1.47 9.89 12.28
N GLU A 400 2.00 11.08 12.52
CA GLU A 400 1.94 11.73 13.84
C GLU A 400 0.50 11.91 14.31
N CYS A 401 -0.40 12.35 13.43
CA CYS A 401 -1.80 12.54 13.80
C CYS A 401 -2.55 11.23 14.02
N ALA A 402 -2.20 10.15 13.31
CA ALA A 402 -2.76 8.84 13.59
C ALA A 402 -2.36 8.36 14.99
N GLU A 403 -1.09 8.55 15.37
CA GLU A 403 -0.58 8.24 16.70
C GLU A 403 -1.20 9.12 17.80
N GLU A 404 -1.23 10.45 17.61
CA GLU A 404 -1.77 11.41 18.58
C GLU A 404 -3.28 11.25 18.81
N SER A 405 -4.03 10.95 17.75
CA SER A 405 -5.49 10.76 17.86
C SER A 405 -5.88 9.36 18.35
N GLY A 406 -5.00 8.36 18.21
CA GLY A 406 -5.34 6.96 18.45
C GLY A 406 -6.39 6.41 17.47
N VAL A 407 -6.64 7.08 16.35
CA VAL A 407 -7.61 6.65 15.34
C VAL A 407 -7.22 5.28 14.77
N SER A 408 -8.21 4.43 14.52
CA SER A 408 -7.95 3.14 13.89
C SER A 408 -7.49 3.32 12.45
N ARG A 409 -6.55 2.48 12.00
CA ARG A 409 -6.11 2.48 10.60
C ARG A 409 -7.27 2.23 9.64
N SER A 410 -8.22 1.37 10.00
CA SER A 410 -9.40 1.11 9.18
C SER A 410 -10.31 2.33 9.04
N ALA A 411 -10.54 3.12 10.10
CA ALA A 411 -11.30 4.35 10.00
C ALA A 411 -10.64 5.36 9.05
N VAL A 412 -9.32 5.53 9.13
CA VAL A 412 -8.57 6.39 8.20
C VAL A 412 -8.67 5.88 6.76
N LEU A 413 -8.48 4.58 6.54
CA LEU A 413 -8.56 3.98 5.20
C LEU A 413 -9.98 4.05 4.61
N SER A 414 -11.02 3.96 5.44
CA SER A 414 -12.42 4.09 5.00
C SER A 414 -12.70 5.53 4.60
N ALA A 415 -12.26 6.51 5.41
CA ALA A 415 -12.41 7.92 5.10
C ALA A 415 -11.67 8.32 3.80
N ARG A 416 -10.51 7.72 3.52
CA ARG A 416 -9.78 7.92 2.24
C ARG A 416 -10.55 7.41 1.02
N LYS A 417 -11.49 6.48 1.21
CA LYS A 417 -12.40 5.94 0.19
C LYS A 417 -13.77 6.65 0.17
N GLY A 418 -13.90 7.76 0.90
CA GLY A 418 -15.14 8.53 0.98
C GLY A 418 -16.13 8.04 2.03
N ASP A 419 -15.80 7.00 2.78
CA ASP A 419 -16.62 6.50 3.89
C ASP A 419 -16.22 7.17 5.21
N PHE A 420 -16.87 8.30 5.49
CA PHE A 420 -16.60 9.13 6.66
C PHE A 420 -17.45 8.72 7.85
N GLN A 421 -16.90 7.83 8.67
CA GLN A 421 -17.51 7.42 9.94
C GLN A 421 -17.54 8.59 10.93
N ASP A 422 -18.71 8.89 11.49
CA ASP A 422 -18.87 10.00 12.45
C ASP A 422 -18.40 9.55 13.85
N GLU A 423 -17.07 9.43 14.03
CA GLU A 423 -16.46 9.00 15.29
C GLU A 423 -15.48 10.03 15.88
N PRO A 424 -15.38 10.16 17.22
CA PRO A 424 -14.56 11.21 17.85
C PRO A 424 -13.08 11.15 17.47
N LEU A 425 -12.48 9.96 17.37
CA LEU A 425 -11.06 9.79 17.07
C LEU A 425 -10.73 10.18 15.62
N LEU A 426 -11.62 9.88 14.67
CA LEU A 426 -11.45 10.31 13.27
C LEU A 426 -11.59 11.83 13.12
N LYS A 427 -12.48 12.49 13.88
CA LYS A 427 -12.54 13.96 13.92
C LYS A 427 -11.27 14.55 14.51
N GLN A 428 -10.74 13.95 15.58
CA GLN A 428 -9.49 14.36 16.21
C GLN A 428 -8.30 14.20 15.26
N TYR A 429 -8.27 13.11 14.49
CA TYR A 429 -7.29 12.88 13.44
C TYR A 429 -7.27 14.00 12.39
N PHE A 430 -8.43 14.34 11.79
CA PHE A 430 -8.49 15.43 10.80
C PHE A 430 -8.19 16.80 11.39
N PHE A 431 -8.61 17.06 12.63
CA PHE A 431 -8.28 18.31 13.31
C PHE A 431 -6.76 18.43 13.56
N CYS A 432 -6.11 17.35 13.98
CA CYS A 432 -4.65 17.30 14.11
C CYS A 432 -3.96 17.62 12.79
N ILE A 433 -4.40 17.00 11.68
CA ILE A 433 -3.85 17.25 10.35
C ILE A 433 -3.98 18.73 9.98
N ASN A 434 -5.16 19.33 10.19
CA ASN A 434 -5.39 20.74 9.92
C ASN A 434 -4.50 21.66 10.78
N LYS A 435 -4.32 21.35 12.07
CA LYS A 435 -3.44 22.12 12.98
C LYS A 435 -1.98 22.05 12.53
N LYS A 436 -1.44 20.85 12.30
CA LYS A 436 -0.04 20.67 11.88
C LYS A 436 0.22 21.22 10.47
N SER A 437 -0.81 21.24 9.62
CA SER A 437 -0.78 21.90 8.30
C SER A 437 -1.00 23.42 8.37
N GLN A 438 -1.21 23.99 9.57
CA GLN A 438 -1.51 25.40 9.81
C GLN A 438 -2.77 25.91 9.11
N ILE A 439 -3.67 25.01 8.72
CA ILE A 439 -4.94 25.33 8.05
C ILE A 439 -5.96 25.85 9.07
N GLN A 440 -5.97 25.27 10.28
CA GLN A 440 -6.95 25.55 11.32
C GLN A 440 -6.25 25.81 12.66
N ASN A 441 -6.74 26.75 13.45
CA ASN A 441 -6.23 27.03 14.80
C ASN A 441 -6.98 26.22 15.88
N GLU A 442 -6.62 26.40 17.15
CA GLU A 442 -7.23 25.68 18.28
C GLU A 442 -8.71 26.01 18.50
N ALA A 443 -9.11 27.25 18.20
CA ALA A 443 -10.50 27.69 18.27
C ALA A 443 -11.35 27.13 17.12
N GLY A 444 -10.73 26.49 16.14
CA GLY A 444 -11.41 25.92 14.98
C GLY A 444 -11.52 26.85 13.78
N GLU A 445 -10.94 28.05 13.85
CA GLU A 445 -10.97 29.05 12.78
C GLU A 445 -9.99 28.68 11.66
N TYR A 446 -10.38 28.95 10.41
CA TYR A 446 -9.56 28.70 9.24
C TYR A 446 -8.63 29.87 8.91
N LYS A 447 -7.36 29.54 8.65
CA LYS A 447 -6.43 30.45 7.97
C LYS A 447 -6.65 30.35 6.47
N THR A 448 -7.66 31.07 5.97
CA THR A 448 -8.10 31.01 4.56
C THR A 448 -6.98 31.31 3.57
N ASP A 449 -6.02 32.17 3.91
CA ASP A 449 -4.85 32.44 3.05
C ASP A 449 -3.91 31.24 2.91
N VAL A 450 -3.79 30.40 3.94
CA VAL A 450 -3.01 29.15 3.89
C VAL A 450 -3.71 28.13 2.99
N ILE A 451 -5.03 27.98 3.15
CA ILE A 451 -5.84 27.11 2.28
C ILE A 451 -5.77 27.60 0.84
N ARG A 452 -5.95 28.91 0.61
CA ARG A 452 -5.86 29.54 -0.71
C ARG A 452 -4.52 29.26 -1.35
N LYS A 453 -3.41 29.50 -0.63
CA LYS A 453 -2.08 29.20 -1.14
C LYS A 453 -1.96 27.75 -1.59
N GLY A 454 -2.34 26.79 -0.75
CA GLY A 454 -2.28 25.36 -1.07
C GLY A 454 -3.18 24.95 -2.24
N LEU A 455 -4.39 25.52 -2.35
CA LEU A 455 -5.28 25.26 -3.47
C LEU A 455 -4.79 25.92 -4.76
N THR A 456 -4.24 27.14 -4.70
CA THR A 456 -3.74 27.84 -5.88
C THR A 456 -2.47 27.22 -6.48
N GLU A 457 -1.82 26.32 -5.75
CA GLU A 457 -0.75 25.49 -6.31
C GLU A 457 -1.29 24.44 -7.29
N LEU A 458 -2.58 24.11 -7.21
CA LEU A 458 -3.23 23.05 -8.01
C LEU A 458 -4.36 23.59 -8.89
N PHE A 459 -4.96 24.71 -8.51
CA PHE A 459 -6.12 25.32 -9.15
C PHE A 459 -5.85 26.79 -9.46
N ASN A 460 -6.61 27.37 -10.39
CA ASN A 460 -6.60 28.83 -10.55
C ASN A 460 -7.27 29.52 -9.34
N ALA A 461 -7.06 30.84 -9.21
CA ALA A 461 -7.54 31.60 -8.06
C ALA A 461 -9.07 31.60 -7.91
N GLU A 462 -9.82 31.65 -9.01
CA GLU A 462 -11.28 31.63 -9.00
C GLU A 462 -11.79 30.30 -8.42
N GLU A 463 -11.24 29.18 -8.89
CA GLU A 463 -11.61 27.85 -8.44
C GLU A 463 -11.20 27.62 -6.98
N ALA A 464 -9.99 28.02 -6.60
CA ALA A 464 -9.53 27.94 -5.22
C ALA A 464 -10.49 28.69 -4.28
N ASN A 465 -10.93 29.89 -4.67
CA ASN A 465 -11.89 30.67 -3.88
C ASN A 465 -13.26 29.98 -3.81
N ARG A 466 -13.78 29.43 -4.93
CA ARG A 466 -15.03 28.66 -4.93
C ARG A 466 -14.99 27.49 -3.94
N ILE A 467 -13.92 26.71 -3.95
CA ILE A 467 -13.76 25.56 -3.05
C ILE A 467 -13.66 26.04 -1.59
N ILE A 468 -12.90 27.10 -1.31
CA ILE A 468 -12.80 27.68 0.05
C ILE A 468 -14.16 28.14 0.55
N GLU A 469 -14.88 28.91 -0.25
CA GLU A 469 -16.21 29.41 0.09
C GLU A 469 -17.18 28.25 0.34
N LYS A 470 -17.07 27.15 -0.39
CA LYS A 470 -17.96 26.00 -0.19
C LYS A 470 -17.58 25.16 1.02
N CYS A 471 -16.28 24.85 1.18
CA CYS A 471 -15.82 23.81 2.10
C CYS A 471 -15.18 24.32 3.40
N ALA A 472 -14.62 25.52 3.46
CA ALA A 472 -13.97 26.03 4.68
C ALA A 472 -14.99 26.69 5.62
N ARG A 473 -16.01 25.92 6.06
CA ARG A 473 -17.12 26.41 6.89
C ARG A 473 -16.94 26.02 8.36
N ILE A 474 -16.89 27.01 9.23
CA ILE A 474 -16.83 26.82 10.69
C ILE A 474 -18.13 26.15 11.15
N GLN A 475 -17.99 25.11 11.96
CA GLN A 475 -19.08 24.33 12.57
C GLN A 475 -19.16 24.62 14.08
N ASP A 476 -19.99 23.87 14.79
CA ASP A 476 -20.22 23.95 16.24
C ASP A 476 -18.98 23.64 17.10
N SER A 477 -17.99 22.93 16.55
CA SER A 477 -16.72 22.67 17.23
C SER A 477 -15.55 22.66 16.25
N ALA A 478 -14.33 22.85 16.76
CA ALA A 478 -13.11 22.76 15.95
C ALA A 478 -12.94 21.38 15.29
N LEU A 479 -13.30 20.32 16.01
CA LEU A 479 -13.31 18.93 15.53
C LEU A 479 -14.32 18.73 14.38
N ASN A 480 -15.56 19.16 14.56
CA ASN A 480 -16.59 19.07 13.51
C ASN A 480 -16.24 19.94 12.30
N THR A 481 -15.64 21.11 12.54
CA THR A 481 -15.15 22.00 11.48
C THR A 481 -14.13 21.27 10.62
N ALA A 482 -13.14 20.63 11.23
CA ALA A 482 -12.12 19.86 10.51
C ALA A 482 -12.74 18.72 9.69
N PHE A 483 -13.59 17.91 10.34
CA PHE A 483 -14.20 16.72 9.74
C PHE A 483 -15.13 17.05 8.57
N GLN A 484 -16.05 18.00 8.74
CA GLN A 484 -17.01 18.37 7.70
C GLN A 484 -16.32 19.05 6.51
N SER A 485 -15.33 19.90 6.78
CA SER A 485 -14.57 20.52 5.70
C SER A 485 -13.78 19.48 4.92
N PHE A 486 -13.17 18.49 5.58
CA PHE A 486 -12.49 17.40 4.91
C PHE A 486 -13.43 16.60 4.00
N LYS A 487 -14.62 16.24 4.50
CA LYS A 487 -15.65 15.56 3.71
C LYS A 487 -16.10 16.41 2.52
N CYS A 488 -16.21 17.72 2.67
CA CYS A 488 -16.51 18.63 1.58
C CYS A 488 -15.38 18.68 0.54
N PHE A 489 -14.13 18.88 0.98
CA PHE A 489 -12.96 18.85 0.10
C PHE A 489 -12.85 17.52 -0.65
N TYR A 490 -13.24 16.42 -0.01
CA TYR A 490 -13.27 15.12 -0.67
C TYR A 490 -14.21 15.07 -1.88
N ASN A 491 -15.35 15.75 -1.79
CA ASN A 491 -16.34 15.79 -2.87
C ASN A 491 -16.05 16.88 -3.91
N GLU A 492 -15.60 18.05 -3.47
CA GLU A 492 -15.43 19.25 -4.31
C GLU A 492 -14.04 19.36 -4.94
N ALA A 493 -13.06 18.69 -4.34
CA ALA A 493 -11.69 18.64 -4.82
C ALA A 493 -11.13 17.21 -4.68
N PRO A 494 -11.69 16.22 -5.40
CA PRO A 494 -11.22 14.84 -5.37
C PRO A 494 -9.72 14.67 -5.73
N GLU A 495 -9.12 15.66 -6.40
CA GLU A 495 -7.68 15.74 -6.67
C GLU A 495 -6.87 15.77 -5.37
N ILE A 496 -7.33 16.52 -4.38
CA ILE A 496 -6.55 16.70 -3.16
C ILE A 496 -6.77 15.55 -2.17
N THR A 497 -7.64 14.57 -2.46
CA THR A 497 -7.95 13.51 -1.49
C THR A 497 -6.86 12.46 -1.37
N GLY A 498 -6.15 12.14 -2.45
CA GLY A 498 -4.96 11.27 -2.39
C GLY A 498 -3.78 11.91 -1.65
N VAL A 499 -3.92 13.19 -1.32
CA VAL A 499 -2.92 14.03 -0.67
C VAL A 499 -3.13 14.05 0.85
N PHE A 500 -4.30 13.67 1.32
CA PHE A 500 -4.63 13.49 2.74
C PHE A 500 -4.73 12.01 3.10
#